data_AF-A0A7Z7J3J1-F1
#
_entry.id   AF-A0A7Z7J3J1-F1
#
_cell.length_a   1.000
_cell.length_b   1.000
_cell.length_c   1.000
_cell.angle_alpha   90.00
_cell.angle_beta   90.00
_cell.angle_gamma   90.00
#
_symmetry.space_group_name_H-M   'P 1'
#
loop_
_entity.id
_entity.type
_entity.pdbx_description
1 polymer ?
#
loop_
_entity_poly.entity_id
_entity_poly.type
_entity_poly.pdbx_seq_one_letter_code
_entity_poly.pdbx_strand_id
1 'polypeptide(L)' 'MLEENWQAVMVFRQCRAHWVTGMHAPIYDGITAMELEAAARLHCVPPNAYNDLVACIEVLVQTTRQARNEATT' A
#
# COMPACT_ATOMS: atom_id res chain seq x y z
N MET A 1 -3.77 19.73 9.78
CA MET A 1 -4.31 19.85 8.41
C MET A 1 -4.39 18.43 7.85
N LEU A 2 -5.54 18.00 7.35
CA LEU A 2 -5.80 16.65 6.82
C LEU A 2 -5.19 16.42 5.42
N GLU A 3 -4.10 17.11 5.08
CA GLU A 3 -3.37 16.92 3.81
C GLU A 3 -2.46 15.67 3.86
N GLU A 4 -2.14 15.15 5.04
CA GLU A 4 -0.94 14.35 5.27
C GLU A 4 -0.96 12.92 4.69
N ASN A 5 -2.11 12.32 4.37
CA ASN A 5 -2.13 10.89 3.99
C ASN A 5 -2.63 10.59 2.56
N TRP A 6 -2.94 11.62 1.75
CA TRP A 6 -3.45 11.38 0.39
C TRP A 6 -2.39 10.74 -0.52
N GLN A 7 -1.12 11.05 -0.32
CA GLN A 7 -0.01 10.41 -1.05
C GLN A 7 0.05 8.91 -0.77
N ALA A 8 -0.11 8.49 0.49
CA ALA A 8 -0.15 7.08 0.86
C ALA A 8 -1.33 6.35 0.20
N VAL A 9 -2.51 6.98 0.15
CA VAL A 9 -3.68 6.42 -0.55
C VAL A 9 -3.42 6.27 -2.04
N MET A 10 -2.82 7.26 -2.70
CA MET A 10 -2.52 7.20 -4.12
C MET A 10 -1.48 6.12 -4.44
N VAL A 11 -0.41 6.03 -3.64
CA VAL A 11 0.59 4.97 -3.73
C VAL A 11 -0.06 3.59 -3.54
N PHE A 12 -0.89 3.43 -2.51
CA PHE A 12 -1.61 2.19 -2.23
C PHE A 12 -2.50 1.75 -3.39
N ARG A 13 -3.27 2.68 -3.99
CA ARG A 13 -4.14 2.37 -5.14
C ARG A 13 -3.37 1.93 -6.38
N GLN A 14 -2.15 2.44 -6.55
CA GLN A 14 -1.29 2.08 -7.68
C GLN A 14 -0.64 0.69 -7.47
N CYS A 15 -0.39 0.32 -6.21
CA CYS A 15 0.11 -0.99 -5.85
C CYS A 15 -0.99 -2.04 -6.01
N ARG A 16 -0.78 -3.05 -6.85
CA ARG A 16 -1.72 -4.17 -6.93
C ARG A 16 -1.50 -5.06 -5.73
N ALA A 17 -2.46 -5.11 -4.81
CA ALA A 17 -2.45 -6.09 -3.73
C ALA A 17 -2.61 -7.50 -4.32
N HIS A 18 -1.51 -8.25 -4.45
CA HIS A 18 -1.44 -9.55 -5.12
C HIS A 18 -2.26 -10.65 -4.43
N TRP A 19 -2.63 -10.48 -3.15
CA TRP A 19 -3.60 -11.35 -2.48
C TRP A 19 -5.03 -11.16 -2.99
N VAL A 20 -5.37 -10.02 -3.62
CA VAL A 20 -6.64 -9.84 -4.34
C VAL A 20 -6.65 -10.64 -5.64
N THR A 21 -5.49 -10.82 -6.27
CA THR A 21 -5.36 -11.52 -7.56
C THR A 21 -4.91 -12.98 -7.45
N GLY A 22 -4.52 -13.44 -6.25
CA GLY A 22 -4.19 -14.84 -5.98
C GLY A 22 -2.78 -15.31 -6.42
N MET A 23 -1.84 -14.38 -6.70
CA MET A 23 -0.47 -14.74 -7.10
C MET A 23 0.55 -14.45 -5.98
N HIS A 24 1.29 -15.48 -5.56
CA HIS A 24 2.27 -15.39 -4.47
C HIS A 24 3.71 -15.22 -5.01
N ALA A 25 4.17 -13.98 -5.11
CA ALA A 25 5.60 -13.65 -5.18
C ALA A 25 6.14 -13.42 -3.73
N PRO A 26 7.43 -13.16 -3.49
CA PRO A 26 7.91 -12.77 -2.16
C PRO A 26 7.48 -11.33 -1.89
N ILE A 27 6.42 -11.18 -1.10
CA ILE A 27 5.64 -9.95 -1.02
C ILE A 27 5.53 -9.46 0.43
N TYR A 28 5.61 -8.14 0.65
CA TYR A 28 5.13 -7.50 1.89
C TYR A 28 3.60 -7.46 1.86
N ASP A 29 2.97 -8.49 2.43
CA ASP A 29 1.50 -8.60 2.59
C ASP A 29 0.71 -8.19 1.33
N GLY A 30 1.14 -8.63 0.14
CA GLY A 30 0.49 -8.32 -1.15
C GLY A 30 1.08 -7.25 -2.04
N ILE A 31 1.95 -6.37 -1.55
CA ILE A 31 2.63 -5.36 -2.38
C ILE A 31 4.14 -5.66 -2.41
N THR A 32 4.73 -5.75 -3.61
CA THR A 32 6.19 -5.92 -3.68
C THR A 32 6.90 -4.62 -3.29
N ALA A 33 8.07 -4.71 -2.63
CA ALA A 33 8.85 -3.52 -2.27
C ALA A 33 9.19 -2.67 -3.52
N MET A 34 9.46 -3.32 -4.65
CA MET A 34 9.72 -2.67 -5.93
C MET A 34 8.52 -1.88 -6.47
N GLU A 35 7.30 -2.43 -6.35
CA GLU A 35 6.08 -1.71 -6.74
C GLU A 35 5.82 -0.52 -5.85
N LEU A 36 6.03 -0.68 -4.54
CA LEU A 36 5.88 0.41 -3.58
C LEU A 36 6.87 1.54 -3.85
N GLU A 37 8.15 1.21 -4.08
CA GLU A 37 9.17 2.18 -4.48
C GLU A 37 8.83 2.87 -5.80
N ALA A 38 8.38 2.13 -6.81
CA ALA A 38 8.01 2.69 -8.10
C ALA A 38 6.81 3.66 -7.98
N ALA A 39 5.80 3.28 -7.21
CA ALA A 39 4.62 4.11 -6.95
C ALA A 39 4.98 5.36 -6.13
N ALA A 40 5.82 5.23 -5.10
CA ALA A 40 6.31 6.36 -4.32
C ALA A 40 7.05 7.37 -5.19
N ARG A 41 7.92 6.90 -6.10
CA ARG A 41 8.62 7.75 -7.07
C ARG A 41 7.67 8.44 -8.04
N LEU A 42 6.67 7.72 -8.56
CA LEU A 42 5.66 8.28 -9.47
C LEU A 42 4.87 9.42 -8.82
N HIS A 43 4.60 9.30 -7.52
CA HIS A 43 3.89 10.32 -6.74
C HIS A 43 4.81 11.36 -6.08
N CYS A 44 6.10 11.39 -6.46
CA CYS A 44 7.09 12.33 -5.96
C CYS A 44 7.18 12.35 -4.42
N VAL A 45 7.03 11.19 -3.77
CA VAL A 45 7.19 11.09 -2.31
C VAL A 45 8.66 11.33 -1.98
N PRO A 46 8.96 12.29 -1.09
CA PRO A 46 10.34 12.60 -0.76
C PRO A 46 10.97 11.46 0.07
N PRO A 47 12.27 11.15 -0.08
CA PRO A 47 12.89 9.98 0.55
C PRO A 47 12.78 9.95 2.08
N ASN A 48 12.78 11.12 2.73
CA ASN A 48 12.60 11.25 4.18
C ASN A 48 11.20 10.88 4.67
N ALA A 49 10.18 10.93 3.80
CA ALA A 49 8.81 10.54 4.10
C ALA A 49 8.53 9.06 3.76
N TYR A 50 9.51 8.32 3.24
CA TYR A 50 9.30 6.95 2.79
C TYR A 50 8.96 5.99 3.93
N ASN A 51 9.57 6.14 5.11
CA ASN A 51 9.26 5.30 6.27
C ASN A 51 7.83 5.54 6.77
N ASP A 52 7.40 6.80 6.83
CA ASP A 52 6.03 7.17 7.21
C ASP A 52 5.02 6.67 6.18
N LEU A 53 5.35 6.76 4.89
CA LEU A 53 4.59 6.17 3.79
C LEU A 53 4.40 4.66 4.02
N VAL A 54 5.48 3.92 4.27
CA VAL A 54 5.42 2.46 4.51
C VAL A 54 4.50 2.13 5.68
N ALA A 55 4.59 2.87 6.79
CA ALA A 55 3.71 2.68 7.94
C ALA A 55 2.23 2.94 7.59
N CYS A 56 1.93 3.98 6.81
CA CYS A 56 0.57 4.23 6.32
C CYS A 56 0.06 3.12 5.40
N ILE A 57 0.92 2.60 4.51
CA ILE A 57 0.57 1.50 3.61
C ILE A 57 0.24 0.22 4.39
N GLU A 58 0.98 -0.09 5.45
CA GLU A 58 0.71 -1.24 6.31
C GLU A 58 -0.70 -1.18 6.92
N VAL A 59 -1.09 -0.02 7.46
CA VAL A 59 -2.45 0.20 7.99
C VAL A 59 -3.51 0.02 6.90
N LEU A 60 -3.29 0.55 5.70
CA LEU A 60 -4.22 0.41 4.58
C LEU A 60 -4.37 -1.04 4.12
N VAL A 61 -3.28 -1.81 4.06
CA VAL A 61 -3.31 -3.24 3.73
C VAL A 61 -4.12 -4.01 4.77
N GLN A 62 -3.81 -3.84 6.06
CA GLN A 62 -4.49 -4.55 7.15
C GLN A 62 -6.00 -4.25 7.15
N THR A 63 -6.37 -2.98 7.02
CA THR A 63 -7.78 -2.54 6.98
C THR A 63 -8.50 -3.14 5.77
N THR A 64 -7.87 -3.12 4.60
CA THR A 64 -8.47 -3.67 3.36
C THR A 64 -8.65 -5.18 3.47
N ARG A 65 -7.69 -5.87 4.09
CA ARG A 65 -7.76 -7.32 4.33
C ARG A 65 -8.88 -7.68 5.30
N GLN A 66 -9.01 -6.93 6.39
CA GLN A 66 -10.09 -7.14 7.35
C GLN A 66 -11.47 -6.97 6.68
N ALA A 67 -11.66 -5.85 5.95
CA ALA A 67 -12.91 -5.59 5.24
C ALA A 67 -13.26 -6.69 4.22
N ARG A 68 -12.25 -7.25 3.54
CA ARG A 68 -12.44 -8.39 2.62
C ARG A 68 -12.92 -9.64 3.35
N ASN A 69 -12.31 -9.98 4.49
CA ASN A 69 -12.69 -11.16 5.27
C ASN A 69 -14.13 -11.03 5.79
N GLU A 70 -14.51 -9.85 6.27
CA GLU A 70 -15.89 -9.56 6.70
C GLU A 70 -16.89 -9.68 5.54
N ALA A 71 -16.53 -9.24 4.33
CA ALA A 71 -17.39 -9.34 3.15
C ALA A 71 -17.52 -10.77 2.57
N THR A 72 -16.65 -11.71 2.97
CA THR A 72 -16.64 -13.10 2.48
C THR A 72 -17.14 -14.11 3.52
N THR A 73 -17.55 -13.63 4.70
CA THR A 73 -18.20 -14.40 5.78
C THR A 73 -19.71 -14.24 5.69
#